data_AF-A0A432V6Z7-F1
#
_entry.id   AF-A0A432V6Z7-F1
#
_cell.length_a   1.000
_cell.length_b   1.000
_cell.length_c   1.000
_cell.angle_alpha   90.00
_cell.angle_beta   90.00
_cell.angle_gamma   90.00
#
_symmetry.space_group_name_H-M   'P 1'
#
loop_
_entity.id
_entity.type
_entity.pdbx_description
1 polymer ?
#
loop_
_entity_poly.entity_id
_entity_poly.type
_entity_poly.pdbx_seq_one_letter_code
_entity_poly.pdbx_strand_id
1 'polypeptide(L)'
;MRTISDDMPARGRPVVPASVITRMIEMRRAGASIQQIADATAVAKSAVHRHVASVKRDNRLLPAPAPEWLGEAQAMLRAGMTANQIAKALGLHSSRVYRVLKKFSA
;
A
#
# COMPACT_ATOMS: atom_id res chain seq x y z
N MET A 1 56.22 -5.97 1.16
CA MET A 1 55.81 -6.50 -0.16
C MET A 1 54.79 -7.62 0.07
N ARG A 2 53.70 -7.65 -0.73
CA ARG A 2 52.70 -8.73 -0.90
C ARG A 2 51.72 -8.93 0.28
N THR A 3 50.40 -9.02 0.11
CA THR A 3 49.48 -8.89 -1.04
C THR A 3 48.09 -8.62 -0.47
N ILE A 4 47.46 -7.56 -0.98
CA ILE A 4 45.99 -7.44 -1.10
C ILE A 4 45.48 -8.58 -2.00
N SER A 5 44.21 -8.98 -1.79
CA SER A 5 43.49 -10.13 -2.39
C SER A 5 43.70 -11.42 -1.58
N ASP A 6 42.70 -12.15 -1.11
CA ASP A 6 41.38 -12.46 -1.64
C ASP A 6 40.48 -12.87 -0.46
N ASP A 7 39.45 -12.07 -0.14
CA ASP A 7 38.21 -12.61 0.44
C ASP A 7 37.08 -11.58 0.18
N MET A 8 36.81 -11.33 -1.11
CA MET A 8 35.52 -10.76 -1.47
C MET A 8 34.55 -11.94 -1.59
N PRO A 9 33.57 -12.09 -0.68
CA PRO A 9 32.53 -13.09 -0.88
C PRO A 9 31.84 -12.78 -2.20
N ALA A 10 31.78 -13.81 -3.06
CA ALA A 10 31.03 -13.78 -4.30
C ALA A 10 29.68 -13.10 -4.04
N ARG A 11 29.34 -12.09 -4.86
CA ARG A 11 28.02 -11.43 -4.83
C ARG A 11 26.95 -12.42 -5.26
N GLY A 12 26.68 -13.42 -4.44
CA GLY A 12 25.51 -14.25 -4.52
C GLY A 12 24.32 -13.30 -4.39
N ARG A 13 23.52 -13.21 -5.44
CA ARG A 13 22.26 -12.46 -5.37
C ARG A 13 21.50 -13.03 -4.17
N PRO A 14 21.14 -12.23 -3.14
CA PRO A 14 20.47 -12.76 -1.97
C PRO A 14 19.21 -13.49 -2.42
N VAL A 15 19.19 -14.79 -2.18
CA VAL A 15 18.07 -15.66 -2.54
C VAL A 15 16.98 -15.36 -1.54
N VAL A 16 15.91 -14.73 -2.00
CA VAL A 16 14.72 -14.49 -1.16
C VAL A 16 14.13 -15.86 -0.80
N PRO A 17 13.98 -16.20 0.50
CA PRO A 17 13.40 -17.46 0.90
C PRO A 17 11.99 -17.64 0.36
N ALA A 18 11.60 -18.89 0.05
CA ALA A 18 10.26 -19.18 -0.46
C ALA A 18 9.15 -18.70 0.49
N SER A 19 9.35 -18.79 1.80
CA SER A 19 8.42 -18.26 2.81
C SER A 19 8.22 -16.75 2.70
N VAL A 20 9.29 -16.00 2.40
CA VAL A 20 9.25 -14.56 2.19
C VAL A 20 8.52 -14.23 0.88
N ILE A 21 8.75 -14.99 -0.20
CA ILE A 21 8.02 -14.84 -1.47
C ILE A 21 6.52 -15.07 -1.26
N THR A 22 6.13 -16.14 -0.54
CA THR A 22 4.73 -16.41 -0.19
C THR A 22 4.13 -15.24 0.57
N ARG A 23 4.84 -14.71 1.57
CA ARG A 23 4.39 -13.55 2.34
C ARG A 23 4.19 -12.30 1.48
N MET A 24 5.10 -12.03 0.54
CA MET A 24 4.95 -10.92 -0.41
C MET A 24 3.69 -11.05 -1.27
N ILE A 25 3.41 -12.26 -1.75
CA ILE A 25 2.24 -12.55 -2.58
C ILE A 25 0.95 -12.38 -1.78
N GLU A 26 0.89 -12.90 -0.55
CA GLU A 26 -0.24 -12.69 0.36
C GLU A 26 -0.49 -11.20 0.61
N MET A 27 0.55 -10.45 0.97
CA MET A 27 0.44 -9.01 1.20
C MET A 27 -0.01 -8.27 -0.07
N ARG A 28 0.48 -8.67 -1.26
CA ARG A 28 0.06 -8.09 -2.53
C ARG A 28 -1.41 -8.40 -2.84
N ARG A 29 -1.86 -9.63 -2.59
CA ARG A 29 -3.26 -10.05 -2.70
C ARG A 29 -4.14 -9.35 -1.69
N ALA A 30 -3.58 -9.00 -0.53
CA ALA A 30 -4.14 -8.14 0.52
C ALA A 30 -3.89 -6.63 0.27
N GLY A 31 -3.55 -6.23 -0.96
CA GLY A 31 -3.62 -4.82 -1.37
C GLY A 31 -2.45 -3.95 -0.95
N ALA A 32 -1.48 -4.52 -0.24
CA ALA A 32 -0.29 -3.81 0.16
C ALA A 32 0.46 -3.28 -1.07
N SER A 33 0.95 -2.06 -0.95
CA SER A 33 1.83 -1.45 -1.94
C SER A 33 3.19 -2.15 -1.97
N ILE A 34 3.94 -2.01 -3.06
CA ILE A 34 5.31 -2.55 -3.18
C ILE A 34 6.20 -2.00 -2.05
N GLN A 35 5.99 -0.74 -1.65
CA GLN A 35 6.68 -0.10 -0.54
C GLN A 35 6.40 -0.84 0.78
N GLN A 36 5.13 -1.00 1.15
CA GLN A 36 4.73 -1.68 2.38
C GLN A 36 5.23 -3.13 2.43
N ILE A 37 5.23 -3.82 1.29
CA ILE A 37 5.76 -5.19 1.21
C ILE A 37 7.28 -5.20 1.42
N ALA A 38 8.00 -4.26 0.80
CA ALA A 38 9.45 -4.12 0.98
C ALA A 38 9.81 -3.83 2.45
N ASP A 39 9.07 -2.91 3.08
CA ASP A 39 9.29 -2.53 4.48
C ASP A 39 8.99 -3.71 5.43
N ALA A 40 7.92 -4.46 5.18
CA ALA A 40 7.52 -5.59 6.02
C ALA A 40 8.37 -6.85 5.84
N THR A 41 9.00 -7.03 4.68
CA THR A 41 9.83 -8.22 4.38
C THR A 41 11.32 -7.93 4.43
N ALA A 42 11.72 -6.67 4.64
CA ALA A 42 13.10 -6.19 4.53
C ALA A 42 13.77 -6.55 3.20
N VAL A 43 12.99 -6.69 2.13
CA VAL A 43 13.49 -7.02 0.79
C VAL A 43 13.46 -5.80 -0.11
N ALA A 44 14.49 -5.64 -0.93
CA ALA A 44 14.58 -4.55 -1.89
C ALA A 44 13.34 -4.48 -2.80
N LYS A 45 12.85 -3.26 -3.05
CA LYS A 45 11.66 -3.02 -3.90
C LYS A 45 11.75 -3.70 -5.27
N SER A 46 12.94 -3.77 -5.85
CA SER A 46 13.19 -4.42 -7.14
C SER A 46 12.96 -5.93 -7.10
N ALA A 47 13.32 -6.60 -6.00
CA ALA A 47 13.06 -8.01 -5.79
C ALA A 47 11.57 -8.26 -5.49
N VAL A 48 10.95 -7.42 -4.64
CA VAL A 48 9.50 -7.45 -4.42
C VAL A 48 8.75 -7.32 -5.75
N HIS A 49 9.08 -6.32 -6.56
CA HIS A 49 8.47 -6.10 -7.87
C HIS A 49 8.60 -7.33 -8.76
N ARG A 50 9.78 -7.98 -8.81
CA ARG A 50 9.98 -9.20 -9.60
C ARG A 50 9.07 -10.35 -9.16
N HIS A 51 8.86 -10.52 -7.86
CA HIS A 51 8.07 -11.64 -7.32
C HIS A 51 6.56 -11.39 -7.33
N VAL A 52 6.12 -10.13 -7.26
CA VAL A 52 4.68 -9.81 -7.15
C VAL A 52 4.10 -9.07 -8.35
N ALA A 53 4.89 -8.77 -9.40
CA ALA A 53 4.41 -8.06 -10.59
C ALA A 53 3.28 -8.81 -11.34
N SER A 54 3.37 -10.14 -11.42
CA SER A 54 2.36 -10.99 -12.07
C SER A 54 1.12 -11.25 -11.19
N VAL A 55 1.17 -10.90 -9.91
CA VAL A 55 0.05 -11.02 -8.99
C VAL A 55 -0.92 -9.88 -9.27
N LYS A 56 -2.00 -10.19 -10.00
CA LYS A 56 -3.14 -9.28 -10.12
C LYS A 56 -3.59 -8.90 -8.72
N ARG A 57 -3.71 -7.60 -8.47
CA ARG A 57 -4.42 -7.12 -7.28
C ARG A 57 -5.85 -7.62 -7.44
N ASP A 58 -6.28 -8.53 -6.59
CA ASP A 58 -7.71 -8.79 -6.40
C ASP A 58 -8.30 -7.58 -5.68
N ASN A 59 -8.43 -6.50 -6.44
CA ASN A 59 -8.89 -5.18 -5.98
C ASN A 59 -10.37 -5.21 -5.56
N ARG A 60 -11.01 -6.39 -5.62
CA ARG A 60 -12.35 -6.67 -5.09
C ARG A 60 -12.35 -6.91 -3.59
N LEU A 61 -11.25 -7.35 -2.99
CA LEU A 61 -11.23 -7.80 -1.60
C LEU A 61 -10.71 -6.75 -0.61
N LEU A 62 -10.22 -5.61 -1.10
CA LEU A 62 -9.52 -4.67 -0.24
C LEU A 62 -10.17 -3.31 -0.26
N PRO A 63 -10.87 -2.94 0.82
CA PRO A 63 -11.24 -1.56 1.00
C PRO A 63 -9.95 -0.74 0.99
N ALA A 64 -9.90 0.26 0.10
CA ALA A 64 -8.85 1.27 0.18
C ALA A 64 -8.86 1.81 1.62
N PRO A 65 -7.68 2.06 2.24
CA PRO A 65 -7.66 2.63 3.58
C PRO A 65 -8.54 3.87 3.59
N ALA A 66 -9.46 3.92 4.55
CA ALA A 66 -10.32 5.06 4.75
C ALA A 66 -9.43 6.30 4.91
N PRO A 67 -9.74 7.42 4.23
CA PRO A 67 -9.00 8.64 4.48
C PRO A 67 -9.20 9.06 5.94
N GLU A 68 -8.18 9.66 6.54
CA GLU A 68 -8.19 10.13 7.94
C GLU A 68 -9.38 11.04 8.27
N TRP A 69 -9.81 11.86 7.31
CA TRP A 69 -10.96 12.76 7.42
C TRP A 69 -12.32 12.05 7.25
N LEU A 70 -12.37 10.75 6.94
CA LEU A 70 -13.62 10.05 6.67
C LEU A 70 -14.57 10.06 7.87
N GLY A 71 -14.03 9.83 9.07
CA GLY A 71 -14.84 9.82 10.29
C GLY A 71 -15.52 11.17 10.53
N GLU A 72 -14.76 12.24 10.32
CA GLU A 72 -15.25 13.62 10.47
C GLU A 72 -16.26 13.98 9.37
N ALA A 73 -16.00 13.61 8.12
CA ALA A 73 -16.94 13.76 7.01
C ALA A 73 -18.25 12.99 7.23
N GLN A 74 -18.20 11.77 7.80
CA GLN A 74 -19.40 10.99 8.13
C GLN A 74 -20.20 11.62 9.27
N ALA A 75 -19.54 12.17 10.29
CA ALA A 75 -20.20 12.90 11.37
C ALA A 75 -20.93 14.14 10.84
N MET A 76 -20.29 14.92 9.97
CA MET A 76 -20.91 16.08 9.32
C MET A 76 -22.08 15.68 8.40
N LEU A 77 -21.95 14.57 7.67
CA LEU A 77 -23.03 14.05 6.83
C LEU A 77 -24.24 13.63 7.68
N ARG A 78 -24.02 12.95 8.82
CA ARG A 78 -25.07 12.59 9.78
C ARG A 78 -25.73 13.81 10.42
N ALA A 79 -24.98 14.91 10.58
CA ALA A 79 -25.51 16.21 11.00
C ALA A 79 -26.32 16.92 9.89
N GLY A 80 -26.50 16.30 8.72
CA GLY A 80 -27.30 16.83 7.61
C GLY A 80 -26.52 17.73 6.64
N MET A 81 -25.20 17.84 6.79
CA MET A 81 -24.39 18.63 5.86
C MET A 81 -24.26 17.94 4.50
N THR A 82 -24.29 18.73 3.43
CA THR A 82 -24.06 18.23 2.07
C THR A 82 -22.58 17.96 1.83
N ALA A 83 -22.25 17.06 0.89
CA ALA A 83 -20.87 16.76 0.51
C ALA A 83 -20.04 18.00 0.11
N ASN A 84 -20.71 19.04 -0.42
CA ASN A 84 -20.05 20.29 -0.79
C ASN A 84 -19.71 21.16 0.43
N GLN A 85 -20.60 21.21 1.43
CA GLN A 85 -20.33 21.88 2.71
C GLN A 85 -19.23 21.16 3.49
N ILE A 86 -19.26 19.82 3.50
CA ILE A 86 -18.22 18.99 4.14
C ILE A 86 -16.86 19.23 3.47
N ALA A 87 -16.84 19.26 2.14
CA ALA A 87 -15.62 19.55 1.39
C ALA A 87 -15.04 20.93 1.74
N LYS A 88 -15.90 21.95 1.85
CA LYS A 88 -15.46 23.28 2.28
C LYS A 88 -14.95 23.31 3.72
N ALA A 89 -15.61 22.59 4.63
CA ALA A 89 -15.22 22.49 6.05
C ALA A 89 -13.87 21.78 6.23
N LEU A 90 -13.59 20.76 5.40
CA LEU A 90 -12.36 19.98 5.46
C LEU A 90 -11.24 20.52 4.56
N GLY A 91 -11.48 21.61 3.81
CA GLY A 91 -10.52 22.15 2.84
C GLY A 91 -10.23 21.19 1.68
N LEU A 92 -11.19 20.33 1.33
CA LEU A 92 -11.05 19.30 0.30
C LEU A 92 -11.85 19.63 -0.96
N HIS A 93 -11.52 18.99 -2.06
CA HIS A 93 -12.32 19.06 -3.28
C HIS A 93 -13.60 18.23 -3.16
N SER A 94 -14.75 18.82 -3.52
CA SER A 94 -16.08 18.20 -3.38
C SER A 94 -16.20 16.84 -4.08
N SER A 95 -15.61 16.68 -5.27
CA SER A 95 -15.59 15.41 -5.99
C SER A 95 -14.85 14.30 -5.24
N ARG A 96 -13.82 14.64 -4.44
CA ARG A 96 -13.07 13.67 -3.61
C ARG A 96 -13.94 13.20 -2.44
N VAL A 97 -14.59 14.15 -1.76
CA VAL A 97 -15.51 13.86 -0.65
C VAL A 97 -16.67 12.98 -1.12
N TYR A 98 -17.32 13.35 -2.23
CA TYR A 98 -18.42 12.58 -2.81
C TYR A 98 -18.02 11.14 -3.16
N ARG A 99 -16.87 10.96 -3.83
CA ARG A 99 -16.38 9.63 -4.24
C ARG A 99 -16.12 8.72 -3.04
N VAL A 100 -15.55 9.27 -1.97
CA VAL A 100 -15.27 8.51 -0.75
C VAL A 100 -16.57 8.21 -0.01
N LEU A 101 -17.40 9.21 0.28
CA LEU A 101 -18.68 9.00 0.98
C LEU A 101 -19.56 7.97 0.25
N LYS A 102 -19.66 8.05 -1.09
CA LYS A 102 -20.38 7.06 -1.90
C LYS A 102 -19.82 5.64 -1.79
N LYS A 103 -18.49 5.50 -1.65
CA LYS A 103 -17.83 4.19 -1.50
C LYS A 103 -18.04 3.59 -0.10
N PHE A 104 -18.26 4.43 0.91
CA PHE A 104 -18.37 4.05 2.32
C PHE A 104 -19.79 4.23 2.89
N SER A 105 -20.80 4.53 2.07
CA SER A 105 -22.22 4.57 2.47
C SER A 105 -23.02 3.37 1.97
N ALA A 106 -22.35 2.30 1.53
CA ALA A 106 -22.95 1.04 1.10
C ALA A 106 -22.98 0.04 2.26
#